data_AF-A0A6B3HJ18-F1
#
_entry.id   AF-A0A6B3HJ18-F1
#
_cell.length_a   1.000
_cell.length_b   1.000
_cell.length_c   1.000
_cell.angle_alpha   90.00
_cell.angle_beta   90.00
_cell.angle_gamma   90.00
#
_symmetry.space_group_name_H-M   'P 1'
#
loop_
_entity.id
_entity.type
_entity.pdbx_description
1 polymer ?
#
loop_
_entity_poly.entity_id
_entity_poly.type
_entity_poly.pdbx_seq_one_letter_code
_entity_poly.pdbx_strand_id
1 'polypeptide(L)'
;TNVAAVVLAPRLERLLTNSGALPAATAPATPAAPGADGWTELLRDDFEGPAGSRPSPADWSYDLGTCYPGCPAPQWGTGEIGTMTDSTDNVRLDGKGALEIVPTREGERWSSGRIETVRSDFAPPPGG
;
A
#
# COMPACT_ATOMS: atom_id res chain seq x y z
N THR A 1 -1.62 24.75 2.99
CA THR A 1 -2.89 24.15 3.45
C THR A 1 -2.94 22.75 2.91
N ASN A 2 -2.70 21.77 3.77
CA ASN A 2 -2.62 20.36 3.40
C ASN A 2 -4.01 19.86 3.02
N VAL A 3 -4.23 19.57 1.74
CA VAL A 3 -5.42 18.84 1.32
C VAL A 3 -5.02 17.37 1.32
N ALA A 4 -5.43 16.65 2.36
CA ALA A 4 -5.54 15.20 2.30
C ALA A 4 -6.47 14.89 1.11
N ALA A 5 -5.96 14.18 0.11
CA ALA A 5 -6.80 13.65 -0.95
C ALA A 5 -7.87 12.80 -0.28
N VAL A 6 -9.11 13.18 -0.55
CA VAL A 6 -10.32 12.70 0.08
C VAL A 6 -10.47 11.19 -0.17
N VAL A 7 -10.14 10.37 0.84
CA VAL A 7 -10.48 8.93 0.90
C VAL A 7 -11.95 8.80 1.32
N LEU A 8 -12.88 9.31 0.50
CA LEU A 8 -14.32 9.19 0.75
C LEU A 8 -15.01 8.19 -0.18
N ALA A 9 -14.52 7.99 -1.41
CA ALA A 9 -15.14 7.06 -2.35
C ALA A 9 -15.14 5.58 -1.87
N PRO A 10 -14.00 4.98 -1.46
CA PRO A 10 -13.99 3.55 -1.09
C PRO A 10 -14.79 3.26 0.19
N ARG A 11 -14.95 4.24 1.08
CA ARG A 11 -15.72 4.07 2.32
C ARG A 11 -17.23 4.01 2.08
N LEU A 12 -17.73 4.75 1.09
CA LEU A 12 -19.15 4.75 0.73
C LEU A 12 -19.55 3.43 0.07
N GLU A 13 -18.74 2.94 -0.87
CA GLU A 13 -18.93 1.64 -1.52
C GLU A 13 -18.92 0.50 -0.49
N ARG A 14 -17.98 0.53 0.47
CA ARG A 14 -17.94 -0.43 1.57
C ARG A 14 -19.15 -0.36 2.51
N LEU A 15 -19.63 0.84 2.83
CA LEU A 15 -20.89 1.02 3.58
C LEU A 15 -22.07 0.39 2.84
N LEU A 16 -22.13 0.57 1.52
CA LEU A 16 -23.17 -0.02 0.68
C LEU A 16 -23.04 -1.55 0.61
N THR A 17 -21.83 -2.11 0.44
CA THR A 17 -21.59 -3.56 0.47
C THR A 17 -21.93 -4.18 1.83
N ASN A 18 -21.48 -3.59 2.93
CA ASN A 18 -21.79 -4.08 4.29
C ASN A 18 -23.29 -3.98 4.63
N SER A 19 -24.00 -3.04 4.01
CA SER A 19 -25.45 -2.89 4.15
C SER A 19 -26.24 -3.81 3.20
N GLY A 20 -25.56 -4.61 2.37
CA GLY A 20 -26.17 -5.50 1.38
C GLY A 20 -26.70 -4.78 0.13
N ALA A 21 -26.39 -3.50 -0.06
CA ALA A 21 -26.76 -2.72 -1.23
C ALA A 21 -25.86 -3.01 -2.46
N LEU A 22 -24.70 -3.65 -2.25
CA LEU A 22 -23.79 -4.11 -3.29
C LEU A 22 -23.29 -5.53 -2.98
N PRO A 23 -23.01 -6.37 -4.00
CA PRO A 23 -22.42 -7.70 -3.80
C PRO A 23 -20.93 -7.59 -3.38
N ALA A 24 -20.47 -8.51 -2.54
CA ALA A 24 -19.05 -8.61 -2.18
C ALA A 24 -18.23 -9.16 -3.36
N ALA A 25 -17.16 -8.45 -3.73
CA ALA A 25 -16.25 -8.91 -4.78
C ALA A 25 -15.22 -9.89 -4.20
N THR A 26 -15.21 -11.13 -4.67
CA THR A 26 -14.12 -12.09 -4.48
C THR A 26 -13.15 -11.99 -5.67
N ALA A 27 -11.90 -11.59 -5.41
CA ALA A 27 -10.85 -11.56 -6.44
C ALA A 27 -10.32 -12.99 -6.73
N PRO A 28 -10.29 -13.44 -8.00
CA PRO A 28 -9.60 -14.67 -8.37
C PRO A 28 -8.14 -14.40 -8.77
N ALA A 29 -7.24 -15.36 -8.48
CA ALA A 29 -5.79 -15.30 -8.75
C ALA A 29 -5.41 -15.69 -10.20
N THR A 30 -6.21 -15.29 -11.20
CA THR A 30 -5.96 -15.56 -12.63
C THR A 30 -5.66 -14.22 -13.33
N PRO A 31 -4.78 -14.14 -14.36
CA PRO A 31 -4.57 -12.88 -15.06
C PRO A 31 -5.93 -12.34 -15.53
N ALA A 32 -6.27 -11.14 -15.07
CA ALA A 32 -7.57 -10.55 -15.33
C ALA A 32 -7.75 -10.42 -16.83
N ALA A 33 -8.83 -10.99 -17.37
CA ALA A 33 -9.27 -10.64 -18.72
C ALA A 33 -9.53 -9.12 -18.77
N PRO A 34 -9.35 -8.46 -19.95
CA PRO A 34 -9.66 -7.05 -20.07
C PRO A 34 -11.08 -6.76 -19.55
N GLY A 35 -11.20 -5.72 -18.73
CA GLY A 35 -12.48 -5.21 -18.25
C GLY A 35 -13.37 -4.78 -19.41
N ALA A 36 -14.65 -4.52 -19.11
CA ALA A 36 -15.62 -4.07 -20.10
C ALA A 36 -15.23 -2.73 -20.78
N ASP A 37 -14.28 -2.01 -20.21
CA ASP A 37 -13.66 -0.78 -20.69
C ASP A 37 -12.38 -1.00 -21.54
N GLY A 38 -11.97 -2.25 -21.73
CA GLY A 38 -10.79 -2.63 -22.51
C GLY A 38 -9.46 -2.56 -21.74
N TRP A 39 -9.47 -2.29 -20.44
CA TRP A 39 -8.26 -2.25 -19.60
C TRP A 39 -7.96 -3.59 -18.95
N THR A 40 -6.69 -3.98 -18.91
CA THR A 40 -6.23 -5.14 -18.14
C THR A 40 -5.65 -4.69 -16.81
N GLU A 41 -6.22 -5.16 -15.70
CA GLU A 41 -5.67 -4.90 -14.37
C GLU A 41 -4.42 -5.75 -14.14
N LEU A 42 -3.28 -5.11 -13.87
CA LEU A 42 -2.01 -5.79 -13.60
C LEU A 42 -1.70 -5.94 -12.11
N LEU A 43 -2.17 -5.02 -11.29
CA LEU A 43 -2.01 -5.04 -9.84
C LEU A 43 -3.17 -4.27 -9.21
N ARG A 44 -3.72 -4.83 -8.14
CA ARG A 44 -4.66 -4.16 -7.25
C ARG A 44 -4.47 -4.71 -5.85
N ASP A 45 -4.37 -3.82 -4.89
CA ASP A 45 -4.50 -4.15 -3.47
C ASP A 45 -5.48 -3.15 -2.85
N ASP A 46 -6.62 -3.65 -2.39
CA ASP A 46 -7.64 -2.85 -1.72
C ASP A 46 -7.33 -2.67 -0.21
N PHE A 47 -6.20 -3.22 0.26
CA PHE A 47 -5.71 -3.14 1.64
C PHE A 47 -6.73 -3.65 2.67
N GLU A 48 -7.44 -4.71 2.27
CA GLU A 48 -8.38 -5.42 3.12
C GLU A 48 -7.65 -6.34 4.11
N GLY A 49 -8.18 -6.43 5.32
CA GLY A 49 -7.64 -7.28 6.37
C GLY A 49 -7.95 -6.75 7.77
N PRO A 50 -7.60 -7.49 8.83
CA PRO A 50 -7.83 -7.04 10.20
C PRO A 50 -7.07 -5.75 10.54
N ALA A 51 -7.68 -4.87 11.34
CA ALA A 51 -6.98 -3.69 11.83
C ALA A 51 -5.69 -4.06 12.57
N GLY A 52 -4.59 -3.38 12.27
CA GLY A 52 -3.28 -3.65 12.85
C GLY A 52 -2.51 -4.78 12.18
N SER A 53 -3.05 -5.49 11.19
CA SER A 53 -2.28 -6.47 10.41
C SER A 53 -1.37 -5.80 9.39
N ARG A 54 -0.38 -6.54 8.89
CA ARG A 54 0.49 -6.09 7.79
C ARG A 54 -0.24 -6.21 6.44
N PRO A 55 0.11 -5.40 5.43
CA PRO A 55 -0.28 -5.62 4.03
C PRO A 55 0.25 -6.95 3.49
N SER A 56 -0.32 -7.40 2.36
CA SER A 56 -0.01 -8.68 1.70
C SER A 56 1.50 -8.79 1.38
N PRO A 57 2.21 -9.80 1.90
CA PRO A 57 3.61 -10.03 1.55
C PRO A 57 3.78 -10.62 0.14
N ALA A 58 2.69 -11.02 -0.52
CA ALA A 58 2.73 -11.43 -1.93
C ALA A 58 2.93 -10.23 -2.87
N ASP A 59 2.42 -9.07 -2.46
CA ASP A 59 2.41 -7.86 -3.28
C ASP A 59 3.44 -6.84 -2.81
N TRP A 60 3.77 -6.79 -1.51
CA TRP A 60 4.59 -5.75 -0.90
C TRP A 60 5.80 -6.29 -0.14
N SER A 61 6.96 -5.67 -0.36
CA SER A 61 8.18 -5.82 0.42
C SER A 61 8.50 -4.55 1.20
N TYR A 62 9.21 -4.69 2.32
CA TYR A 62 9.60 -3.55 3.17
C TYR A 62 11.02 -3.10 2.88
N ASP A 63 11.18 -1.78 2.82
CA ASP A 63 12.48 -1.14 2.90
C ASP A 63 12.79 -0.83 4.36
N LEU A 64 13.96 -1.27 4.82
CA LEU A 64 14.34 -1.19 6.24
C LEU A 64 15.57 -0.31 6.43
N GLY A 65 15.61 0.40 7.56
CA GLY A 65 16.74 1.22 7.94
C GLY A 65 16.72 2.62 7.32
N THR A 66 17.89 3.12 6.95
CA THR A 66 18.10 4.51 6.48
C THR A 66 18.63 4.60 5.05
N CYS A 67 18.77 3.46 4.36
CA CYS A 67 19.19 3.33 2.97
C CYS A 67 18.97 1.88 2.50
N TYR A 68 18.95 1.67 1.18
CA TYR A 68 18.93 0.33 0.59
C TYR A 68 20.15 -0.52 1.01
N PRO A 69 20.08 -1.86 0.89
CA PRO A 69 21.22 -2.74 1.11
C PRO A 69 22.48 -2.28 0.35
N GLY A 70 23.62 -2.26 1.03
CA GLY A 70 24.87 -1.70 0.50
C GLY A 70 24.99 -0.17 0.59
N CYS A 71 23.93 0.51 1.02
CA CYS A 71 23.86 1.95 1.29
C CYS A 71 24.47 2.85 0.19
N PRO A 72 24.08 2.69 -1.09
CA PRO A 72 24.62 3.52 -2.18
C PRO A 72 24.25 5.00 -2.03
N ALA A 73 23.17 5.30 -1.32
CA ALA A 73 22.74 6.64 -0.95
C ALA A 73 22.28 6.63 0.52
N PRO A 74 23.06 7.21 1.46
CA PRO A 74 22.66 7.30 2.85
C PRO A 74 21.45 8.23 3.01
N GLN A 75 20.69 8.06 4.10
CA GLN A 75 19.49 8.86 4.39
C GLN A 75 18.50 8.89 3.22
N TRP A 76 18.31 7.70 2.61
CA TRP A 76 17.48 7.48 1.42
C TRP A 76 17.78 8.41 0.23
N GLY A 77 18.95 9.07 0.23
CA GLY A 77 19.35 10.07 -0.76
C GLY A 77 18.69 11.44 -0.62
N THR A 78 17.85 11.65 0.40
CA THR A 78 17.07 12.89 0.58
C THR A 78 17.51 13.72 1.79
N GLY A 79 18.38 13.17 2.63
CA GLY A 79 18.76 13.78 3.92
C GLY A 79 17.69 13.57 5.00
N GLU A 80 16.69 12.72 4.76
CA GLU A 80 15.70 12.38 5.78
C GLU A 80 16.35 11.67 6.98
N ILE A 81 15.76 11.88 8.16
CA ILE A 81 16.32 11.42 9.44
C ILE A 81 15.58 10.21 10.04
N GLY A 82 14.52 9.76 9.36
CA GLY A 82 13.69 8.64 9.81
C GLY A 82 14.34 7.29 9.53
N THR A 83 14.08 6.32 10.41
CA THR A 83 14.37 4.90 10.15
C THR A 83 13.10 4.21 9.65
N MET A 84 13.16 3.62 8.46
CA MET A 84 12.05 2.80 7.95
C MET A 84 12.02 1.45 8.65
N THR A 85 10.84 1.02 9.08
CA THR A 85 10.63 -0.23 9.80
C THR A 85 9.47 -1.01 9.18
N ASP A 86 9.38 -2.28 9.54
CA ASP A 86 8.25 -3.15 9.24
C ASP A 86 7.28 -3.30 10.42
N SER A 87 7.43 -2.51 11.49
CA SER A 87 6.52 -2.55 12.63
C SER A 87 5.11 -2.14 12.20
N THR A 88 4.10 -2.79 12.79
CA THR A 88 2.69 -2.40 12.62
C THR A 88 2.39 -1.02 13.24
N ASP A 89 3.28 -0.50 14.10
CA ASP A 89 3.21 0.88 14.54
C ASP A 89 3.43 1.86 13.38
N ASN A 90 4.18 1.45 12.35
CA ASN A 90 4.53 2.25 11.19
C ASN A 90 3.79 1.85 9.90
N VAL A 91 3.49 0.57 9.68
CA VAL A 91 2.78 0.08 8.49
C VAL A 91 1.74 -0.97 8.88
N ARG A 92 0.46 -0.64 8.73
CA ARG A 92 -0.64 -1.55 9.08
C ARG A 92 -1.89 -1.28 8.26
N LEU A 93 -2.80 -2.24 8.24
CA LEU A 93 -4.15 -2.07 7.73
C LEU A 93 -5.05 -1.45 8.79
N ASP A 94 -5.99 -0.59 8.39
CA ASP A 94 -6.93 0.07 9.32
C ASP A 94 -8.16 -0.79 9.67
N GLY A 95 -8.31 -1.95 9.06
CA GLY A 95 -9.49 -2.81 9.19
C GLY A 95 -10.70 -2.38 8.34
N LYS A 96 -10.54 -1.31 7.55
CA LYS A 96 -11.59 -0.61 6.82
C LYS A 96 -11.20 -0.33 5.36
N GLY A 97 -10.18 -1.03 4.85
CA GLY A 97 -9.79 -1.01 3.44
C GLY A 97 -8.82 0.12 3.13
N ALA A 98 -7.93 0.42 4.09
CA ALA A 98 -6.84 1.37 3.87
C ALA A 98 -5.56 0.88 4.53
N LEU A 99 -4.45 1.18 3.84
CA LEU A 99 -3.12 1.13 4.40
C LEU A 99 -2.85 2.40 5.22
N GLU A 100 -2.35 2.23 6.44
CA GLU A 100 -1.79 3.30 7.26
C GLU A 100 -0.27 3.21 7.25
N ILE A 101 0.39 4.25 6.73
CA ILE A 101 1.82 4.49 6.93
C ILE A 101 1.96 5.64 7.92
N VAL A 102 2.43 5.34 9.13
CA VAL A 102 2.39 6.26 10.27
C VAL A 102 3.79 6.55 10.77
N PRO A 103 4.28 7.79 10.62
CA PRO A 103 5.49 8.22 11.29
C PRO A 103 5.30 8.21 12.81
N THR A 104 6.21 7.59 13.53
CA THR A 104 6.26 7.58 15.00
C THR A 104 7.53 8.28 15.48
N ARG A 105 7.47 8.81 16.71
CA ARG A 105 8.60 9.49 17.32
C ARG A 105 8.79 9.02 18.76
N GLU A 106 10.00 8.59 19.09
CA GLU A 106 10.43 8.28 20.46
C GLU A 106 11.64 9.15 20.82
N GLY A 107 11.42 10.14 21.69
CA GLY A 107 12.43 11.16 21.98
C GLY A 107 12.78 11.96 20.72
N GLU A 108 14.02 11.88 20.26
CA GLU A 108 14.48 12.52 19.01
C GLU A 108 14.50 11.56 17.81
N ARG A 109 14.20 10.28 18.01
CA ARG A 109 14.23 9.28 16.94
C ARG A 109 12.90 9.25 16.21
N TRP A 110 12.96 9.32 14.88
CA TRP A 110 11.83 9.17 14.00
C TRP A 110 11.85 7.79 13.35
N SER A 111 10.69 7.15 13.29
CA SER A 111 10.46 5.92 12.52
C SER A 111 9.27 6.11 11.60
N SER A 112 9.26 5.39 10.48
CA SER A 112 8.14 5.36 9.54
C SER A 112 8.15 4.02 8.80
N GLY A 113 7.31 3.87 7.78
CA GLY A 113 7.29 2.74 6.89
C GLY A 113 7.57 3.14 5.45
N ARG A 114 8.18 2.21 4.71
CA ARG A 114 8.34 2.28 3.26
C ARG A 114 8.14 0.86 2.71
N ILE A 115 7.20 0.73 1.78
CA ILE A 115 6.92 -0.53 1.10
C ILE A 115 7.00 -0.33 -0.40
N GLU A 116 7.46 -1.35 -1.09
CA GLU A 116 7.59 -1.40 -2.55
C GLU A 116 6.91 -2.66 -3.06
N THR A 117 6.42 -2.63 -4.29
CA THR A 117 5.84 -3.83 -4.89
C THR A 117 6.93 -4.88 -5.07
N VAL A 118 6.63 -6.15 -4.74
CA VAL A 118 7.54 -7.27 -5.01
C VAL A 118 7.77 -7.42 -6.52
N ARG A 119 6.71 -7.17 -7.31
CA ARG A 119 6.77 -7.13 -8.76
C ARG A 119 7.48 -5.89 -9.27
N SER A 120 8.30 -6.07 -10.29
CA SER A 120 9.07 -5.03 -10.99
C SER A 120 8.88 -5.06 -12.51
N ASP A 121 7.90 -5.84 -12.98
CA ASP A 121 7.62 -6.13 -14.39
C ASP A 121 6.49 -5.27 -14.99
N PHE A 122 6.07 -4.21 -14.29
CA PHE A 122 5.04 -3.30 -14.80
C PHE A 122 5.55 -2.53 -16.02
N ALA A 123 5.04 -2.91 -17.19
CA ALA A 123 5.37 -2.31 -18.46
C ALA A 123 4.16 -2.37 -19.40
N PRO A 124 4.02 -1.43 -20.36
CA PRO A 124 3.03 -1.54 -21.41
C PRO A 124 3.29 -2.79 -22.27
N PRO A 125 2.25 -3.36 -22.90
CA PRO A 125 2.42 -4.44 -23.86
C PRO A 125 3.27 -3.99 -25.06
N PRO A 126 3.88 -4.92 -25.81
CA PRO A 126 4.59 -4.59 -27.04
C PRO A 126 3.70 -3.79 -28.01
N GLY A 127 4.21 -2.64 -28.48
CA GLY A 127 3.49 -1.76 -29.41
C GLY A 127 2.98 -0.45 -28.80
N GLY A 128 2.93 -0.35 -27.47
CA GLY A 128 2.49 0.85 -26.76
C GLY A 128 1.00 0.86 -26.47
#